data_AF-A0A0L7K2L8-F1
#
_entry.id   AF-A0A0L7K2L8-F1
#
_cell.length_a   1.000
_cell.length_b   1.000
_cell.length_c   1.000
_cell.angle_alpha   90.00
_cell.angle_beta   90.00
_cell.angle_gamma   90.00
#
_symmetry.space_group_name_H-M   'P 1'
#
loop_
_entity.id
_entity.type
_entity.pdbx_description
1 polymer ?
#
loop_
_entity_poly.entity_id
_entity_poly.type
_entity_poly.pdbx_seq_one_letter_code
_entity_poly.pdbx_strand_id
1 'polypeptide(L)'
;MFVLEQVDPIGQGTFVEEKDIKCYIACIMKMANTFKNGKVNYEAAMKQADMLLPDEIKEPAKEAITASDAHKDICDSAFFMTKCIYNHNPSVFYFP
;
A
#
# COMPACT_ATOMS: atom_id res chain seq x y z
N MET A 1 -1.53 19.29 -9.96
CA MET A 1 -0.71 18.80 -11.08
C MET A 1 0.57 18.09 -10.58
N PHE A 2 1.35 18.68 -9.66
CA PHE A 2 2.65 18.13 -9.21
C PHE A 2 2.65 16.80 -8.41
N VAL A 3 1.52 16.37 -7.83
CA VAL A 3 1.50 15.14 -6.99
C VAL A 3 1.44 13.88 -7.85
N LEU A 4 0.75 13.92 -9.00
CA LEU A 4 0.59 12.75 -9.89
C LEU A 4 1.93 12.32 -10.51
N GLU A 5 2.74 13.28 -10.96
CA GLU A 5 4.06 13.00 -11.56
C GLU A 5 5.04 12.31 -10.59
N GLN A 6 4.84 12.43 -9.29
CA GLN A 6 5.69 11.83 -8.26
C GLN A 6 5.16 10.49 -7.74
N VAL A 7 3.91 10.13 -8.04
CA VAL A 7 3.28 8.87 -7.59
C VAL A 7 3.24 7.82 -8.70
N ASP A 8 3.22 8.22 -9.98
CA ASP A 8 3.36 7.31 -11.12
C ASP A 8 4.59 6.37 -11.01
N PRO A 9 5.75 6.80 -10.47
CA PRO A 9 6.91 5.93 -10.28
C PRO A 9 6.75 4.86 -9.18
N ILE A 10 5.73 4.95 -8.32
CA ILE A 10 5.50 3.97 -7.22
C ILE A 10 5.25 2.58 -7.81
N GLY A 11 4.46 2.49 -8.89
CA GLY A 11 4.24 1.24 -9.62
C GLY A 11 5.52 0.61 -10.19
N GLN A 12 6.58 1.41 -10.35
CA GLN A 12 7.89 1.00 -10.85
C GLN A 12 8.92 0.80 -9.72
N GLY A 13 8.49 0.88 -8.46
CA GLY A 13 9.37 0.69 -7.30
C GLY A 13 10.09 1.92 -6.81
N THR A 14 9.74 3.11 -7.28
CA THR A 14 10.33 4.36 -6.81
C THR A 14 9.52 4.91 -5.64
N PHE A 15 10.03 4.71 -4.43
CA PHE A 15 9.39 5.13 -3.18
C PHE A 15 10.11 6.36 -2.61
N VAL A 16 9.58 7.56 -2.88
CA VAL A 16 10.10 8.82 -2.34
C VAL A 16 9.52 9.07 -0.95
N GLU A 17 10.38 9.25 0.06
CA GLU A 17 9.98 9.42 1.46
C GLU A 17 9.50 10.85 1.80
N GLU A 18 8.77 11.48 0.88
CA GLU A 18 8.17 12.78 1.08
C GLU A 18 6.77 12.66 1.71
N LYS A 19 6.43 13.61 2.58
CA LYS A 19 5.18 13.59 3.34
C LYS A 19 3.95 13.50 2.43
N ASP A 20 3.95 14.25 1.33
CA ASP A 20 2.81 14.32 0.42
C ASP A 20 2.60 12.99 -0.32
N ILE A 21 3.69 12.30 -0.68
CA ILE A 21 3.66 10.96 -1.30
C ILE A 21 3.16 9.91 -0.32
N LYS A 22 3.72 9.90 0.90
CA LYS A 22 3.28 9.01 1.97
C LYS A 22 1.78 9.16 2.23
N CYS A 23 1.30 10.40 2.32
CA CYS A 23 -0.10 10.67 2.60
C CYS A 23 -1.02 10.43 1.39
N TYR A 24 -0.51 10.53 0.17
CA TYR A 24 -1.23 10.09 -1.03
C TYR A 24 -1.51 8.59 -0.99
N ILE A 25 -0.50 7.77 -0.67
CA ILE A 25 -0.68 6.31 -0.50
C ILE A 25 -1.72 6.02 0.58
N ALA A 26 -1.65 6.74 1.70
CA ALA A 26 -2.68 6.63 2.74
C ALA A 26 -4.09 7.02 2.26
N CYS A 27 -4.20 8.00 1.36
CA CYS A 27 -5.48 8.38 0.76
C CYS A 27 -6.08 7.23 -0.05
N ILE A 28 -5.28 6.58 -0.91
CA ILE A 28 -5.69 5.41 -1.70
C ILE A 28 -6.15 4.27 -0.79
N MET A 29 -5.34 3.94 0.22
CA MET A 29 -5.67 2.89 1.19
C MET A 29 -6.92 3.22 2.04
N LYS A 30 -7.14 4.49 2.39
CA LYS A 30 -8.39 4.93 3.03
C LYS A 30 -9.60 4.73 2.12
N MET A 31 -9.48 5.03 0.82
CA MET A 31 -10.57 4.78 -0.15
C MET A 31 -10.86 3.28 -0.27
N ALA A 32 -9.84 2.43 -0.17
CA ALA A 32 -10.00 0.97 -0.08
C ALA A 32 -10.55 0.50 1.29
N ASN A 33 -10.86 1.39 2.23
CA ASN A 33 -11.35 1.06 3.57
C ASN A 33 -10.40 0.13 4.38
N THR A 34 -9.09 0.21 4.14
CA THR A 34 -8.10 -0.62 4.85
C THR A 34 -7.64 -0.01 6.17
N PHE A 35 -8.22 1.12 6.60
CA PHE A 35 -7.95 1.76 7.88
C PHE A 35 -9.15 1.71 8.82
N LYS A 36 -8.90 1.53 10.13
CA LYS A 36 -9.88 1.65 11.21
C LYS A 36 -9.25 2.30 12.43
N ASN A 37 -9.89 3.32 13.00
CA ASN A 37 -9.40 4.06 14.17
C ASN A 37 -7.95 4.57 14.04
N GLY A 38 -7.58 5.04 12.83
CA GLY A 38 -6.25 5.55 12.54
C GLY A 38 -5.15 4.50 12.49
N LYS A 39 -5.49 3.21 12.40
CA LYS A 39 -4.56 2.10 12.22
C LYS A 39 -4.96 1.26 11.02
N VAL A 40 -3.97 0.59 10.41
CA VAL A 40 -4.26 -0.40 9.36
C VAL A 40 -5.13 -1.50 9.96
N ASN A 41 -6.24 -1.79 9.27
CA ASN A 41 -7.11 -2.90 9.57
C ASN A 41 -6.70 -4.07 8.67
N TYR A 42 -5.84 -4.94 9.19
CA TYR A 42 -5.30 -6.08 8.46
C TYR A 42 -6.40 -6.99 7.88
N GLU A 43 -7.50 -7.23 8.61
CA GLU A 43 -8.61 -8.04 8.10
C GLU A 43 -9.26 -7.39 6.87
N ALA A 44 -9.46 -6.06 6.91
CA ALA A 44 -10.00 -5.33 5.77
C ALA A 44 -9.00 -5.28 4.60
N ALA A 45 -7.71 -5.10 4.87
CA ALA A 45 -6.66 -5.13 3.85
C ALA A 45 -6.60 -6.49 3.14
N MET A 46 -6.67 -7.59 3.88
CA MET A 46 -6.72 -8.95 3.32
C MET A 46 -7.97 -9.16 2.46
N LYS A 47 -9.15 -8.70 2.92
CA LYS A 47 -10.39 -8.77 2.14
C LYS A 47 -10.32 -7.94 0.86
N GLN A 48 -9.72 -6.75 0.91
CA GLN A 48 -9.52 -5.94 -0.30
C GLN A 48 -8.55 -6.60 -1.26
N ALA A 49 -7.47 -7.19 -0.76
CA ALA A 49 -6.58 -8.01 -1.58
C ALA A 49 -7.36 -9.16 -2.23
N ASP A 50 -8.28 -9.81 -1.50
CA ASP A 50 -9.08 -10.90 -2.06
C ASP A 50 -10.07 -10.46 -3.15
N MET A 51 -10.59 -9.23 -3.06
CA MET A 51 -11.60 -8.68 -3.97
C MET A 51 -11.03 -7.98 -5.19
N LEU A 52 -9.89 -7.30 -5.05
CA LEU A 52 -9.34 -6.41 -6.07
C LEU A 52 -8.16 -7.02 -6.84
N LEU A 53 -7.46 -7.98 -6.26
CA LEU A 53 -6.27 -8.56 -6.87
C LEU A 53 -6.59 -9.87 -7.61
N PRO A 54 -6.00 -10.07 -8.81
CA PRO A 54 -5.96 -11.38 -9.47
C PRO A 54 -5.37 -12.48 -8.58
N ASP A 55 -5.79 -13.72 -8.80
CA ASP A 55 -5.36 -14.88 -7.99
C ASP A 55 -3.83 -15.10 -8.02
N GLU A 56 -3.19 -14.72 -9.11
CA GLU A 56 -1.73 -14.80 -9.31
C GLU A 56 -0.95 -13.92 -8.32
N ILE A 57 -1.58 -12.86 -7.81
CA ILE A 57 -0.91 -11.78 -7.06
C ILE A 57 -1.50 -11.59 -5.66
N LYS A 58 -2.70 -12.16 -5.42
CA LYS A 58 -3.43 -12.16 -4.15
C LYS A 58 -2.61 -12.69 -2.97
N GLU A 59 -2.10 -13.92 -3.08
CA GLU A 59 -1.40 -14.56 -1.96
C GLU A 59 -0.08 -13.86 -1.62
N PRO A 60 0.78 -13.48 -2.59
CA PRO A 60 1.96 -12.66 -2.31
C PRO A 60 1.64 -11.32 -1.63
N ALA A 61 0.56 -10.64 -2.05
CA ALA A 61 0.16 -9.38 -1.42
C ALA A 61 -0.29 -9.58 0.04
N LYS A 62 -1.00 -10.68 0.32
CA LYS A 62 -1.45 -11.05 1.68
C LYS A 62 -0.29 -11.38 2.60
N GLU A 63 0.70 -12.13 2.11
CA GLU A 63 1.94 -12.40 2.84
C GLU A 63 2.66 -11.09 3.20
N ALA A 64 2.80 -10.18 2.24
CA ALA A 64 3.44 -8.88 2.49
C ALA A 64 2.66 -7.99 3.49
N ILE A 65 1.32 -8.01 3.44
CA ILE A 65 0.47 -7.33 4.44
C ILE A 65 0.78 -7.88 5.84
N THR A 66 0.89 -9.20 5.99
CA THR A 66 1.21 -9.82 7.29
C THR A 66 2.64 -9.59 7.77
N ALA A 67 3.58 -9.38 6.84
CA ALA A 67 4.98 -9.11 7.14
C ALA A 67 5.27 -7.61 7.41
N SER A 68 4.31 -6.72 7.15
CA SER A 68 4.49 -5.27 7.29
C SER A 68 4.55 -4.82 8.76
N ASP A 69 5.45 -3.87 9.03
CA ASP A 69 5.61 -3.28 10.36
C ASP A 69 4.49 -2.27 10.67
N ALA A 70 4.08 -2.23 11.94
CA ALA A 70 3.12 -1.23 12.40
C ALA A 70 3.80 0.12 12.65
N HIS A 71 3.37 1.17 11.96
CA HIS A 71 3.82 2.54 12.19
C HIS A 71 2.79 3.37 12.98
N LYS A 72 3.24 4.42 13.67
CA LYS A 72 2.37 5.31 14.47
C LYS A 72 1.58 6.28 13.59
N ASP A 73 2.19 6.76 12.52
CA ASP A 73 1.57 7.68 11.57
C ASP A 73 0.87 6.90 10.45
N ILE A 74 -0.29 7.40 10.02
CA ILE A 74 -1.11 6.75 8.99
C ILE A 74 -0.41 6.80 7.62
N CYS A 75 0.28 7.89 7.31
CA CYS A 75 0.99 8.07 6.05
C CYS A 75 2.24 7.19 6.02
N ASP A 76 3.00 7.12 7.11
CA ASP A 76 4.11 6.17 7.22
C ASP A 76 3.63 4.72 7.14
N SER A 77 2.55 4.37 7.85
CA SER A 77 1.99 3.01 7.81
C SER A 77 1.61 2.60 6.39
N ALA A 78 0.93 3.49 5.66
CA ALA A 78 0.54 3.24 4.29
C ALA A 78 1.76 3.06 3.38
N PHE A 79 2.70 4.00 3.47
CA PHE A 79 3.91 4.01 2.63
C PHE A 79 4.76 2.76 2.83
N PHE A 80 5.11 2.43 4.08
CA PHE A 80 5.96 1.27 4.36
C PHE A 80 5.25 -0.06 4.08
N MET A 81 3.93 -0.13 4.27
CA MET A 81 3.16 -1.30 3.86
C MET A 81 3.17 -1.48 2.34
N THR A 82 2.91 -0.43 1.56
CA THR A 82 2.96 -0.49 0.09
C THR A 82 4.37 -0.82 -0.42
N LYS A 83 5.42 -0.25 0.20
CA LYS A 83 6.82 -0.57 -0.11
C LYS A 83 7.16 -2.03 0.23
N CYS A 84 6.63 -2.56 1.33
CA CYS A 84 6.78 -3.96 1.70
C CYS A 84 6.13 -4.89 0.67
N ILE A 85 4.90 -4.58 0.23
CA ILE A 85 4.19 -5.33 -0.83
C ILE A 85 4.98 -5.32 -2.14
N TYR A 86 5.52 -4.17 -2.55
CA TYR A 86 6.39 -4.09 -3.71
C TYR A 86 7.65 -4.96 -3.55
N ASN A 87 8.35 -4.85 -2.43
CA ASN A 87 9.60 -5.59 -2.20
C ASN A 87 9.40 -7.12 -2.14
N HIS A 88 8.23 -7.57 -1.70
CA HIS A 88 7.91 -8.99 -1.61
C HIS A 88 7.73 -9.61 -3.00
N ASN A 89 7.03 -8.93 -3.91
CA ASN A 89 6.92 -9.37 -5.30
C ASN A 89 6.76 -8.18 -6.28
N PRO A 90 7.87 -7.58 -6.73
CA PRO A 90 7.84 -6.43 -7.64
C PRO A 90 7.16 -6.73 -8.98
N SER A 91 7.26 -7.97 -9.45
CA SER A 91 6.82 -8.38 -10.79
C SER A 91 5.31 -8.35 -10.97
N VAL A 92 4.57 -8.36 -9.87
CA VAL A 92 3.11 -8.38 -9.84
C VAL A 92 2.52 -7.23 -9.04
N PHE A 93 3.36 -6.29 -8.59
CA PHE A 93 2.91 -5.16 -7.81
C PHE A 93 2.02 -4.25 -8.64
N TYR A 94 0.90 -3.86 -8.07
CA TYR A 94 -0.02 -2.90 -8.66
C TYR A 94 -0.37 -1.83 -7.63
N PHE A 95 -0.32 -0.58 -8.06
CA PHE A 95 -0.73 0.58 -7.28
C PHE A 95 -1.61 1.49 -8.14
N PRO A 96 -2.85 1.82 -7.69
CA PRO A 96 -3.78 2.69 -8.44
C PRO A 96 -3.34 4.14 -8.56
#